data_AF-A0A1V1PEB0-F1
#
_entry.id   AF-A0A1V1PEB0-F1
#
_cell.length_a   1.000
_cell.length_b   1.000
_cell.length_c   1.000
_cell.angle_alpha   90.00
_cell.angle_beta   90.00
_cell.angle_gamma   90.00
#
_symmetry.space_group_name_H-M   'P 1'
#
loop_
_entity.id
_entity.type
_entity.pdbx_description
1 polymer ?
#
loop_
_entity_poly.entity_id
_entity_poly.type
_entity_poly.pdbx_seq_one_letter_code
_entity_poly.pdbx_strand_id
1 'polypeptide(L)'
;MSRNKDCVPGFQSILVTLFIFLIKIITMVTVVTQNSFLGLDWETLIKAFQHFQEKSFKEIKARLDRLTQKKERIDPTLYCRFCSNGITSTDNAIQINGSVEHQCTNPQGNTFDISCFSIAKGCVQTGTPTFEHTWFDGYTWRFALCARCHTHIGWFYQRDHHNFYGLIRNALTDIS
;
A
#
# COMPACT_ATOMS: atom_id res chain seq x y z
N MET A 1 37.27 11.20 7.97
CA MET A 1 37.28 10.17 6.91
C MET A 1 36.10 10.47 5.98
N SER A 2 36.36 11.13 4.86
CA SER A 2 35.35 11.46 3.85
C SER A 2 35.01 10.23 3.00
N ARG A 3 33.75 10.11 2.59
CA ARG A 3 33.19 9.34 1.47
C ARG A 3 31.67 9.59 1.49
N ASN A 4 30.92 9.76 0.42
CA ASN A 4 31.19 10.13 -0.97
C ASN A 4 29.85 10.67 -1.48
N LYS A 5 29.86 11.68 -2.37
CA LYS A 5 28.65 12.19 -3.02
C LYS A 5 28.30 11.25 -4.16
N ASP A 6 27.27 10.43 -4.01
CA ASP A 6 26.77 9.62 -5.11
C ASP A 6 25.86 10.47 -6.01
N CYS A 7 26.36 10.65 -7.24
CA CYS A 7 25.72 11.31 -8.36
C CYS A 7 24.43 10.60 -8.77
N VAL A 8 23.39 11.40 -9.06
CA VAL A 8 22.14 10.97 -9.67
C VAL A 8 22.41 10.52 -11.13
N PRO A 9 22.24 9.23 -11.51
CA PRO A 9 22.40 8.79 -12.89
C PRO A 9 21.03 8.87 -13.57
N GLY A 10 20.51 10.09 -13.77
CA GLY A 10 19.16 10.30 -14.34
C GLY A 10 19.11 11.33 -15.47
N PHE A 11 20.01 12.31 -15.45
CA PHE A 11 19.93 13.44 -16.39
C PHE A 11 20.58 13.19 -17.75
N GLN A 12 21.59 12.30 -17.84
CA GLN A 12 22.26 12.02 -19.12
C GLN A 12 21.39 11.19 -20.09
N SER A 13 20.52 10.30 -19.59
CA SER A 13 19.67 9.43 -20.44
C SER A 13 18.57 10.20 -21.18
N ILE A 14 17.97 11.20 -20.52
CA ILE A 14 16.91 12.02 -21.10
C ILE A 14 17.47 12.94 -22.19
N LEU A 15 18.65 13.54 -21.95
CA LEU A 15 19.32 14.38 -22.93
C LEU A 15 19.74 13.59 -24.18
N VAL A 16 20.23 12.35 -24.02
CA VAL A 16 20.56 11.47 -25.16
C VAL A 16 19.31 11.07 -25.94
N THR A 17 18.20 10.79 -25.26
CA THR A 17 16.93 10.43 -25.91
C THR A 17 16.33 11.60 -26.68
N LEU A 18 16.32 12.80 -26.08
CA LEU A 18 15.87 14.03 -26.73
C LEU A 18 16.79 14.42 -27.89
N PHE A 19 18.10 14.20 -27.78
CA PHE A 19 19.07 14.44 -28.85
C PHE A 19 18.87 13.48 -30.03
N ILE A 20 18.64 12.18 -29.78
CA ILE A 20 18.32 11.20 -30.83
C ILE A 20 16.97 11.54 -31.48
N PHE A 21 15.99 12.02 -30.71
CA PHE A 21 14.69 12.45 -31.23
C PHE A 21 14.80 13.72 -32.07
N LEU A 22 15.60 14.70 -31.64
CA LEU A 22 15.93 15.91 -32.41
C LEU A 22 16.70 15.58 -33.69
N ILE A 23 17.67 14.67 -33.64
CA ILE A 23 18.37 14.18 -34.84
C ILE A 23 17.38 13.51 -35.78
N LYS A 24 16.50 12.63 -35.30
CA LYS A 24 15.46 12.02 -36.14
C LYS A 24 14.51 13.04 -36.75
N ILE A 25 14.12 14.08 -36.02
CA ILE A 25 13.31 15.20 -36.56
C ILE A 25 14.10 15.97 -37.62
N ILE A 26 15.37 16.31 -37.35
CA ILE A 26 16.23 17.05 -38.30
C ILE A 26 16.49 16.21 -39.56
N THR A 27 16.79 14.92 -39.44
CA THR A 27 16.98 14.01 -40.57
C THR A 27 15.68 13.83 -41.36
N MET A 28 14.53 13.81 -40.68
CA MET A 28 13.23 13.77 -41.36
C MET A 28 12.99 15.07 -42.13
N VAL A 29 13.26 16.23 -41.52
CA VAL A 29 13.11 17.57 -42.14
C VAL A 29 14.10 17.80 -43.29
N THR A 30 15.33 17.26 -43.25
CA THR A 30 16.27 17.37 -44.38
C THR A 30 15.92 16.44 -45.54
N VAL A 31 15.36 15.25 -45.26
CA VAL A 31 14.80 14.37 -46.31
C VAL A 31 13.54 14.99 -46.94
N VAL A 32 12.76 15.77 -46.16
CA VAL A 32 11.59 16.53 -46.61
C VAL A 32 11.96 17.65 -47.59
N THR A 33 13.02 18.42 -47.34
CA THR A 33 13.35 19.61 -48.14
C THR A 33 14.07 19.31 -49.45
N GLN A 34 14.67 18.12 -49.62
CA GLN A 34 15.36 17.72 -50.85
C GLN A 34 14.48 16.92 -51.84
N ASN A 35 13.26 16.55 -51.45
CA ASN A 35 12.48 15.58 -52.21
C ASN A 35 11.14 16.16 -52.70
N SER A 36 11.21 17.14 -53.60
CA SER A 36 10.12 17.48 -54.51
C SER A 36 9.94 16.42 -55.63
N PHE A 37 10.35 15.16 -55.40
CA PHE A 37 10.49 14.16 -56.48
C PHE A 37 9.86 12.79 -56.26
N LEU A 38 9.20 12.49 -55.13
CA LEU A 38 8.48 11.22 -54.99
C LEU A 38 7.08 11.49 -54.46
N GLY A 39 6.08 11.22 -55.29
CA GLY A 39 4.64 11.42 -55.04
C GLY A 39 4.08 10.55 -53.92
N LEU A 40 4.61 10.69 -52.71
CA LEU A 40 4.01 10.24 -51.48
C LEU A 40 3.27 11.43 -50.88
N ASP A 41 1.97 11.29 -50.75
CA ASP A 41 1.08 12.28 -50.16
C ASP A 41 1.56 12.65 -48.74
N TRP A 42 1.96 13.90 -48.58
CA TRP A 42 2.52 14.45 -47.35
C TRP A 42 1.51 14.36 -46.20
N GLU A 43 0.21 14.46 -46.49
CA GLU A 43 -0.82 14.27 -45.50
C GLU A 43 -0.85 12.84 -44.96
N THR A 44 -0.69 11.85 -45.85
CA THR A 44 -0.65 10.43 -45.47
C THR A 44 0.58 10.14 -44.60
N LEU A 45 1.74 10.74 -44.89
CA LEU A 45 2.95 10.59 -44.07
C LEU A 45 2.82 11.27 -42.70
N ILE A 46 2.21 12.46 -42.63
CA ILE A 46 1.92 13.14 -41.36
C ILE A 46 0.92 12.32 -40.53
N LYS A 47 -0.17 11.83 -41.14
CA LYS A 47 -1.18 11.00 -40.46
C LYS A 47 -0.57 9.70 -39.95
N ALA A 48 0.27 9.03 -40.73
CA ALA A 48 0.96 7.80 -40.32
C ALA A 48 1.93 8.05 -39.15
N PHE A 49 2.67 9.16 -39.17
CA PHE A 49 3.57 9.53 -38.08
C PHE A 49 2.82 9.92 -36.80
N GLN A 50 1.74 10.70 -36.91
CA GLN A 50 0.85 11.05 -35.80
C GLN A 50 0.22 9.80 -35.18
N HIS A 51 -0.31 8.89 -36.01
CA HIS A 51 -0.89 7.64 -35.56
C HIS A 51 0.14 6.72 -34.88
N PHE A 52 1.37 6.66 -35.41
CA PHE A 52 2.46 5.89 -34.80
C PHE A 52 2.89 6.47 -33.44
N GLN A 53 2.96 7.80 -33.32
CA GLN A 53 3.22 8.50 -32.05
C GLN A 53 2.11 8.22 -31.03
N GLU A 54 0.84 8.33 -31.41
CA GLU A 54 -0.29 8.07 -30.52
C GLU A 54 -0.36 6.62 -30.04
N LYS A 55 -0.16 5.65 -30.94
CA LYS A 55 -0.20 4.23 -30.61
C LYS A 55 0.90 3.85 -29.63
N SER A 56 2.14 4.27 -29.92
CA SER A 56 3.30 4.01 -29.04
C SER A 56 3.14 4.71 -27.69
N PHE A 57 2.62 5.93 -27.66
CA PHE A 57 2.36 6.65 -26.41
C PHE A 57 1.26 5.98 -25.57
N LYS A 58 0.17 5.53 -26.21
CA LYS A 58 -0.94 4.84 -25.53
C LYS A 58 -0.49 3.51 -24.90
N GLU A 59 0.36 2.77 -25.58
CA GLU A 59 0.93 1.51 -25.07
C GLU A 59 1.89 1.75 -23.89
N ILE A 60 2.76 2.76 -23.99
CA ILE A 60 3.68 3.15 -22.91
C ILE A 60 2.90 3.63 -21.68
N LYS A 61 1.88 4.48 -21.87
CA LYS A 61 1.01 4.96 -20.80
C LYS A 61 0.28 3.82 -20.10
N ALA A 62 -0.34 2.90 -20.85
CA ALA A 62 -1.02 1.75 -20.28
C ALA A 62 -0.08 0.78 -19.54
N ARG A 63 1.20 0.73 -19.91
CA ARG A 63 2.21 -0.05 -19.17
C ARG A 63 2.61 0.66 -17.89
N LEU A 64 2.77 1.99 -17.93
CA LEU A 64 3.07 2.80 -16.75
C LEU A 64 1.94 2.72 -15.72
N ASP A 65 0.68 2.89 -16.15
CA ASP A 65 -0.52 2.80 -15.31
C ASP A 65 -0.64 1.43 -14.62
N ARG A 66 -0.26 0.34 -15.31
CA ARG A 66 -0.24 -1.01 -14.71
C ARG A 66 0.86 -1.18 -13.68
N LEU A 67 2.03 -0.57 -13.88
CA LEU A 67 3.14 -0.65 -12.94
C LEU A 67 2.89 0.20 -11.69
N THR A 68 2.24 1.37 -11.85
CA THR A 68 1.81 2.20 -10.72
C THR A 68 0.68 1.54 -9.93
N GLN A 69 -0.37 1.03 -10.57
CA GLN A 69 -1.45 0.30 -9.88
C GLN A 69 -0.95 -0.93 -9.11
N LYS A 70 0.05 -1.64 -9.65
CA LYS A 70 0.63 -2.81 -8.96
C LYS A 70 1.42 -2.42 -7.71
N LYS A 71 2.00 -1.22 -7.69
CA LYS A 71 2.77 -0.68 -6.56
C LYS A 71 1.87 -0.02 -5.50
N GLU A 72 0.68 0.43 -5.88
CA GLU A 72 -0.27 1.16 -5.00
C GLU A 72 -1.24 0.29 -4.20
N ARG A 73 -1.25 -1.04 -4.39
CA ARG A 73 -2.00 -1.90 -3.46
C ARG A 73 -1.25 -1.92 -2.12
N ILE A 74 -1.58 -0.96 -1.27
CA ILE A 74 -1.23 -0.98 0.15
C ILE A 74 -1.76 -2.31 0.67
N ASP A 75 -0.85 -3.17 1.12
CA ASP A 75 -1.25 -4.39 1.82
C ASP A 75 -2.01 -3.96 3.07
N PRO A 76 -3.32 -4.23 3.17
CA PRO A 76 -4.09 -3.76 4.31
C PRO A 76 -3.77 -4.62 5.55
N THR A 77 -2.92 -5.64 5.44
CA THR A 77 -2.59 -6.55 6.53
C THR A 77 -1.81 -5.84 7.64
N LEU A 78 -2.27 -6.02 8.86
CA LEU A 78 -1.54 -5.67 10.08
C LEU A 78 -0.85 -6.92 10.63
N TYR A 79 0.43 -6.80 10.89
CA TYR A 79 1.32 -7.85 11.35
C TYR A 79 1.63 -7.68 12.85
N CYS A 80 1.96 -8.78 13.51
CA CYS A 80 2.50 -8.77 14.86
C CYS A 80 3.88 -8.10 14.83
N ARG A 81 4.06 -7.01 15.58
CA ARG A 81 5.32 -6.27 15.66
C ARG A 81 6.51 -7.12 16.13
N PHE A 82 6.25 -8.20 16.84
CA PHE A 82 7.30 -9.03 17.45
C PHE A 82 7.78 -10.18 16.56
N CYS A 83 6.99 -10.62 15.57
CA CYS A 83 7.31 -11.82 14.78
C CYS A 83 6.80 -11.81 13.34
N SER A 84 6.23 -10.69 12.90
CA SER A 84 5.70 -10.48 11.54
C SER A 84 4.61 -11.48 11.12
N ASN A 85 3.91 -12.10 12.07
CA ASN A 85 2.75 -12.91 11.75
C ASN A 85 1.57 -12.01 11.36
N GLY A 86 0.91 -12.27 10.23
CA GLY A 86 -0.30 -11.54 9.85
C GLY A 86 -1.40 -11.74 10.89
N ILE A 87 -1.90 -10.65 11.48
CA ILE A 87 -2.89 -10.66 12.57
C ILE A 87 -4.29 -10.39 12.03
N THR A 88 -4.46 -9.25 11.36
CA THR A 88 -5.73 -8.78 10.83
C THR A 88 -5.48 -7.90 9.59
N SER A 89 -6.52 -7.25 9.08
CA SER A 89 -6.47 -6.26 8.01
C SER A 89 -7.17 -5.00 8.48
N THR A 90 -6.72 -3.84 8.02
CA THR A 90 -7.39 -2.54 8.22
C THR A 90 -8.84 -2.56 7.75
N ASP A 91 -9.18 -3.39 6.77
CA ASP A 91 -10.55 -3.56 6.26
C ASP A 91 -11.48 -4.22 7.28
N ASN A 92 -10.94 -4.90 8.29
CA ASN A 92 -11.71 -5.51 9.37
C ASN A 92 -11.95 -4.55 10.54
N ALA A 93 -11.44 -3.32 10.49
CA ALA A 93 -11.65 -2.33 11.54
C ALA A 93 -13.15 -2.01 11.70
N ILE A 94 -13.63 -1.98 12.94
CA ILE A 94 -15.03 -1.71 13.26
C ILE A 94 -15.17 -0.70 14.37
N GLN A 95 -16.29 0.01 14.39
CA GLN A 95 -16.63 0.90 15.50
C GLN A 95 -17.31 0.14 16.62
N ILE A 96 -16.82 0.30 17.85
CA ILE A 96 -17.48 -0.12 19.07
C ILE A 96 -17.75 1.15 19.88
N ASN A 97 -18.98 1.33 20.36
CA ASN A 97 -19.40 2.54 21.09
C ASN A 97 -19.03 3.86 20.35
N GLY A 98 -19.14 3.85 19.01
CA GLY A 98 -18.92 5.04 18.16
C GLY A 98 -17.47 5.32 17.77
N SER A 99 -16.50 4.48 18.15
CA SER A 99 -15.10 4.66 17.76
C SER A 99 -14.43 3.34 17.36
N VAL A 100 -13.48 3.40 16.44
CA VAL A 100 -12.56 2.28 16.16
C VAL A 100 -11.46 2.22 17.24
N GLU A 101 -11.09 3.38 17.77
CA GLU A 101 -9.94 3.55 18.64
C GLU A 101 -10.37 3.93 20.06
N HIS A 102 -9.75 3.29 21.04
CA HIS A 102 -10.02 3.52 22.46
C HIS A 102 -8.72 3.61 23.23
N GLN A 103 -8.68 4.50 24.21
CA GLN A 103 -7.64 4.50 25.22
C GLN A 103 -8.22 3.91 26.49
N CYS A 104 -7.63 2.83 26.98
CA CYS A 104 -8.17 2.08 28.11
C CYS A 104 -7.09 1.84 29.17
N THR A 105 -7.43 2.08 30.43
CA THR A 105 -6.51 1.89 31.56
C THR A 105 -6.96 0.67 32.37
N ASN A 106 -6.03 -0.25 32.62
CA ASN A 106 -6.29 -1.42 33.44
C ASN A 106 -6.26 -1.05 34.95
N PRO A 107 -6.74 -1.93 35.86
CA PRO A 107 -6.74 -1.66 37.29
C PRO A 107 -5.36 -1.40 37.91
N GLN A 108 -4.29 -1.86 37.25
CA GLN A 108 -2.91 -1.63 37.67
C GLN A 108 -2.37 -0.26 37.20
N GLY A 109 -3.17 0.54 36.49
CA GLY A 109 -2.78 1.87 36.00
C GLY A 109 -2.07 1.86 34.64
N ASN A 110 -1.98 0.73 33.96
CA ASN A 110 -1.39 0.66 32.62
C ASN A 110 -2.42 1.09 31.56
N THR A 111 -2.06 2.08 30.75
CA THR A 111 -2.91 2.59 29.66
C THR A 111 -2.51 1.97 28.32
N PHE A 112 -3.51 1.54 27.55
CA PHE A 112 -3.35 0.92 26.24
C PHE A 112 -4.16 1.70 25.20
N ASP A 113 -3.53 1.97 24.06
CA ASP A 113 -4.24 2.40 22.87
C ASP A 113 -4.68 1.16 22.07
N ILE A 114 -5.99 1.05 21.87
CA ILE A 114 -6.65 -0.14 21.35
C ILE A 114 -7.40 0.22 20.07
N SER A 115 -7.28 -0.64 19.05
CA SER A 115 -8.10 -0.58 17.85
C SER A 115 -9.00 -1.82 17.76
N CYS A 116 -10.26 -1.63 17.37
CA CYS A 116 -11.27 -2.68 17.31
C CYS A 116 -11.38 -3.31 15.91
N PHE A 117 -11.37 -4.64 15.86
CA PHE A 117 -11.47 -5.41 14.61
C PHE A 117 -12.50 -6.53 14.72
N SER A 118 -13.30 -6.71 13.67
CA SER A 118 -14.27 -7.82 13.56
C SER A 118 -13.59 -9.19 13.44
N ILE A 119 -12.44 -9.25 12.78
CA ILE A 119 -11.72 -10.49 12.48
C ILE A 119 -10.23 -10.28 12.80
N ALA A 120 -9.60 -11.24 13.50
CA ALA A 120 -8.15 -11.30 13.70
C ALA A 120 -7.66 -12.75 13.66
N LYS A 121 -7.51 -13.32 12.46
CA LYS A 121 -7.18 -14.74 12.25
C LYS A 121 -5.80 -15.14 12.77
N GLY A 122 -4.89 -14.18 12.92
CA GLY A 122 -3.56 -14.43 13.48
C GLY A 122 -3.51 -14.43 15.01
N CYS A 123 -4.67 -14.34 15.68
CA CYS A 123 -4.78 -14.43 17.13
C CYS A 123 -5.23 -15.82 17.59
N VAL A 124 -4.79 -16.22 18.78
CA VAL A 124 -5.37 -17.30 19.58
C VAL A 124 -5.93 -16.73 20.87
N GLN A 125 -7.07 -17.24 21.31
CA GLN A 125 -7.76 -16.78 22.52
C GLN A 125 -7.39 -17.68 23.70
N THR A 126 -7.07 -17.12 24.86
CA THR A 126 -6.71 -17.90 26.06
C THR A 126 -7.41 -17.39 27.33
N GLY A 127 -7.65 -18.29 28.27
CA GLY A 127 -8.35 -18.04 29.53
C GLY A 127 -9.87 -18.21 29.44
N THR A 128 -10.53 -18.07 30.60
CA THR A 128 -11.99 -18.10 30.74
C THR A 128 -12.57 -16.72 30.45
N PRO A 129 -13.67 -16.60 29.68
CA PRO A 129 -14.32 -15.31 29.49
C PRO A 129 -14.77 -14.70 30.82
N THR A 130 -14.45 -13.42 31.04
CA THR A 130 -14.78 -12.71 32.28
C THR A 130 -15.30 -11.30 32.01
N PHE A 131 -16.15 -10.79 32.90
CA PHE A 131 -16.57 -9.38 32.93
C PHE A 131 -15.62 -8.50 33.75
N GLU A 132 -14.70 -9.13 34.48
CA GLU A 132 -13.80 -8.44 35.40
C GLU A 132 -13.05 -7.32 34.68
N HIS A 133 -13.28 -6.08 35.12
CA HIS A 133 -12.63 -4.89 34.55
C HIS A 133 -12.76 -4.75 33.02
N THR A 134 -13.89 -5.21 32.45
CA THR A 134 -14.18 -4.97 31.04
C THR A 134 -14.23 -3.48 30.73
N TRP A 135 -13.65 -3.09 29.59
CA TRP A 135 -13.76 -1.70 29.08
C TRP A 135 -14.95 -1.49 28.15
N PHE A 136 -15.59 -2.59 27.72
CA PHE A 136 -16.72 -2.55 26.81
C PHE A 136 -17.93 -3.18 27.51
N ASP A 137 -18.84 -2.32 27.95
CA ASP A 137 -20.00 -2.72 28.75
C ASP A 137 -20.83 -3.81 28.07
N GLY A 138 -21.13 -4.85 28.86
CA GLY A 138 -21.87 -6.03 28.41
C GLY A 138 -21.03 -7.06 27.67
N TYR A 139 -19.73 -6.84 27.45
CA TYR A 139 -18.83 -7.85 26.87
C TYR A 139 -18.01 -8.54 27.96
N THR A 140 -17.95 -9.87 27.86
CA THR A 140 -16.86 -10.63 28.49
C THR A 140 -15.62 -10.55 27.62
N TRP A 141 -14.44 -10.70 28.21
CA TRP A 141 -13.19 -10.74 27.48
C TRP A 141 -12.31 -11.93 27.84
N ARG A 142 -11.42 -12.28 26.92
CA ARG A 142 -10.30 -13.22 27.07
C ARG A 142 -9.05 -12.60 26.46
N PHE A 143 -7.88 -13.08 26.87
CA PHE A 143 -6.64 -12.64 26.24
C PHE A 143 -6.58 -13.08 24.78
N ALA A 144 -6.10 -12.19 23.91
CA ALA A 144 -5.73 -12.48 22.54
C ALA A 144 -4.20 -12.46 22.41
N LEU A 145 -3.63 -13.62 22.09
CA LEU A 145 -2.21 -13.80 21.85
C LEU A 145 -1.93 -13.93 20.36
N CYS A 146 -0.75 -13.52 19.90
CA CYS A 146 -0.28 -13.85 18.56
C CYS A 146 -0.20 -15.38 18.42
N ALA A 147 -0.83 -15.95 17.38
CA ALA A 147 -0.84 -17.39 17.13
C ALA A 147 0.56 -17.99 16.87
N ARG A 148 1.53 -17.16 16.48
CA ARG A 148 2.91 -17.58 16.18
C ARG A 148 3.82 -17.48 17.40
N CYS A 149 3.93 -16.29 18.00
CA CYS A 149 4.90 -16.04 19.07
C CYS A 149 4.29 -16.03 20.48
N HIS A 150 2.96 -16.21 20.60
CA HIS A 150 2.21 -16.20 21.87
C HIS A 150 2.32 -14.91 22.70
N THR A 151 2.90 -13.84 22.14
CA THR A 151 2.90 -12.53 22.77
C THR A 151 1.47 -12.02 22.91
N HIS A 152 1.15 -11.47 24.07
CA HIS A 152 -0.13 -10.79 24.30
C HIS A 152 -0.22 -9.53 23.42
N ILE A 153 -1.26 -9.49 22.57
CA ILE A 153 -1.46 -8.39 21.60
C ILE A 153 -2.84 -7.73 21.73
N GLY A 154 -3.65 -8.16 22.70
CA GLY A 154 -4.93 -7.54 23.00
C GLY A 154 -5.92 -8.50 23.63
N TRP A 155 -7.21 -8.24 23.41
CA TRP A 155 -8.31 -8.97 24.03
C TRP A 155 -9.34 -9.36 22.99
N PHE A 156 -9.98 -10.51 23.19
CA PHE A 156 -11.16 -10.93 22.45
C PHE A 156 -12.40 -10.69 23.30
N TYR A 157 -13.32 -9.88 22.79
CA TYR A 157 -14.57 -9.52 23.44
C TYR A 157 -15.73 -10.29 22.83
N GLN A 158 -16.65 -10.78 23.66
CA GLN A 158 -17.82 -11.52 23.22
C GLN A 158 -19.06 -11.19 24.07
N ARG A 159 -20.19 -11.07 23.39
CA ARG A 159 -21.55 -10.88 23.94
C ARG A 159 -22.57 -11.51 22.99
N ASP A 160 -23.27 -12.54 23.46
CA ASP A 160 -24.26 -13.28 22.66
C ASP A 160 -23.68 -13.70 21.28
N HIS A 161 -24.25 -13.20 20.19
CA HIS A 161 -23.80 -13.46 18.81
C HIS A 161 -22.84 -12.40 18.26
N HIS A 162 -22.44 -11.42 19.08
CA HIS A 162 -21.50 -10.37 18.69
C HIS A 162 -20.14 -10.57 19.35
N ASN A 163 -19.07 -10.41 18.58
CA ASN A 163 -17.71 -10.53 19.07
C ASN A 163 -16.76 -9.66 18.24
N PHE A 164 -15.64 -9.29 18.85
CA PHE A 164 -14.60 -8.51 18.21
C PHE A 164 -13.26 -8.65 18.96
N TYR A 165 -12.20 -8.12 18.37
CA TYR A 165 -10.88 -8.03 18.97
C TYR A 165 -10.57 -6.57 19.28
N GLY A 166 -10.18 -6.27 20.52
CA GLY A 166 -9.50 -5.03 20.87
C GLY A 166 -8.00 -5.26 20.90
N LEU A 167 -7.28 -4.84 19.87
CA LEU A 167 -5.84 -5.10 19.72
C LEU A 167 -5.01 -3.87 20.10
N ILE A 168 -3.90 -4.08 20.80
CA ILE A 168 -2.98 -3.04 21.23
C ILE A 168 -2.26 -2.49 19.99
N ARG A 169 -2.44 -1.20 19.68
CA ARG A 169 -1.89 -0.60 18.46
C ARG A 169 -0.37 -0.76 18.34
N ASN A 170 0.34 -0.59 19.44
CA ASN A 170 1.80 -0.73 19.50
C ASN A 170 2.29 -2.18 19.42
N ALA A 171 1.40 -3.17 19.49
CA ALA A 171 1.73 -4.57 19.22
C ALA A 171 1.59 -4.94 17.73
N LEU A 172 1.10 -4.00 16.91
CA LEU A 172 0.88 -4.17 15.47
C LEU A 172 1.83 -3.29 14.64
N THR A 173 2.00 -3.67 13.37
CA THR A 173 2.78 -2.96 12.35
C THR A 173 2.17 -3.24 10.97
N ASP A 174 2.22 -2.28 10.06
CA ASP A 174 1.86 -2.43 8.63
C ASP A 174 3.05 -2.89 7.77
N ILE A 175 4.22 -3.03 8.39
CA ILE A 175 5.44 -3.57 7.77
C ILE A 175 5.60 -5.04 8.18
N SER A 176 5.61 -5.94 7.20
CA SER A 176 5.93 -7.36 7.37
C SER A 176 7.42 -7.59 7.64
#